data_AF-A0A2W6AUD2-F1
#
_entry.id   AF-A0A2W6AUD2-F1
#
_cell.length_a   1.000
_cell.length_b   1.000
_cell.length_c   1.000
_cell.angle_alpha   90.00
_cell.angle_beta   90.00
_cell.angle_gamma   90.00
#
_symmetry.space_group_name_H-M   'P 1'
#
loop_
_entity.id
_entity.type
_entity.pdbx_description
1 polymer ?
#
loop_
_entity_poly.entity_id
_entity_poly.type
_entity_poly.pdbx_seq_one_letter_code
_entity_poly.pdbx_strand_id
1 'polypeptide(L)'
;MEFAVDSGTHRLVAAGSCAYVGGFSVIDLRTGRPHVRVQVASPMALATPLAIQRAVCGERIAVGSGPLVVVRKSAGPRPMAREAGSLLFLNGNTGAVMHRVGTPAETSDVLVAR
;
A
#
# COMPACT_ATOMS: atom_id res chain seq x y z
N MET A 1 2.33 -7.23 6.82
CA MET A 1 1.57 -6.01 7.18
C MET A 1 2.60 -4.99 7.58
N GLU A 2 2.40 -3.74 7.18
CA GLU A 2 3.33 -2.66 7.47
C GLU A 2 2.54 -1.42 7.90
N PHE A 3 3.17 -0.54 8.70
CA PHE A 3 2.61 0.75 9.07
C PHE A 3 3.69 1.83 9.06
N ALA A 4 3.27 3.07 8.91
CA ALA A 4 4.14 4.24 9.04
C ALA A 4 3.40 5.33 9.82
N VAL A 5 4.18 6.14 10.56
CA VAL A 5 3.68 7.26 11.33
C VAL A 5 4.15 8.56 10.69
N ASP A 6 3.20 9.43 10.39
CA ASP A 6 3.46 10.81 9.99
C ASP A 6 3.24 11.74 11.17
N SER A 7 4.34 12.15 11.79
CA SER A 7 4.31 13.09 12.91
C SER A 7 3.91 14.51 12.50
N GLY A 8 4.10 14.89 11.23
CA GLY A 8 3.75 16.22 10.72
C GLY A 8 2.24 16.39 10.58
N THR A 9 1.54 15.35 10.12
CA THR A 9 0.07 15.39 9.98
C THR A 9 -0.68 14.64 11.08
N HIS A 10 0.04 14.07 12.06
CA HIS A 10 -0.50 13.22 13.13
C HIS A 10 -1.33 12.06 12.61
N ARG A 11 -0.77 11.28 11.69
CA ARG A 11 -1.46 10.14 11.09
C ARG A 11 -0.67 8.87 11.28
N LEU A 12 -1.39 7.77 11.46
CA LEU A 12 -0.86 6.43 11.29
C LEU A 12 -1.49 5.85 10.03
N VAL A 13 -0.64 5.41 9.11
CA VAL A 13 -1.06 4.72 7.89
C VAL A 13 -0.65 3.26 7.99
N ALA A 14 -1.49 2.36 7.50
CA ALA A 14 -1.20 0.93 7.49
C ALA A 14 -1.62 0.30 6.18
N ALA A 15 -0.84 -0.68 5.72
CA ALA A 15 -1.15 -1.51 4.57
C ALA A 15 -1.11 -2.99 4.95
N GLY A 16 -2.14 -3.72 4.53
CA GLY A 16 -2.17 -5.17 4.64
C GLY A 16 -1.21 -5.80 3.62
N SER A 17 -0.67 -6.98 3.95
CA SER A 17 0.20 -7.71 3.03
C SER A 17 -0.58 -8.24 1.83
N CYS A 18 0.09 -8.25 0.67
CA CYS A 18 -0.47 -8.84 -0.54
C CYS A 18 -0.65 -10.36 -0.46
N ALA A 19 0.01 -11.05 0.48
CA ALA A 19 -0.13 -12.50 0.68
C ALA A 19 -1.33 -12.88 1.58
N TYR A 20 -1.98 -11.90 2.20
CA TYR A 20 -3.13 -12.07 3.08
C TYR A 20 -4.27 -11.17 2.58
N VAL A 21 -5.05 -10.56 3.48
CA VAL A 21 -6.27 -9.83 3.12
C VAL A 21 -5.96 -8.53 2.35
N GLY A 22 -4.73 -7.98 2.37
CA GLY A 22 -4.42 -6.67 1.77
C GLY A 22 -5.09 -5.51 2.53
N GLY A 23 -5.19 -4.35 1.89
CA GLY A 23 -5.96 -3.20 2.37
C GLY A 23 -5.09 -2.01 2.74
N PHE A 24 -5.74 -0.85 2.90
CA PHE A 24 -5.09 0.37 3.35
C PHE A 24 -5.98 1.11 4.35
N SER A 25 -5.39 1.59 5.43
CA SER A 25 -6.10 2.38 6.43
C SER A 25 -5.29 3.57 6.90
N VAL A 26 -6.00 4.62 7.30
CA VAL A 26 -5.43 5.81 7.91
C VAL A 26 -6.19 6.14 9.18
N ILE A 27 -5.44 6.37 10.26
CA ILE A 27 -5.94 6.76 11.57
C ILE A 27 -5.41 8.16 11.88
N ASP A 28 -6.29 9.06 12.30
CA ASP A 28 -5.89 10.34 12.89
C ASP A 28 -5.48 10.08 14.35
N LEU A 29 -4.22 10.35 14.66
CA LEU A 29 -3.63 10.08 15.98
C LEU A 29 -4.07 11.09 17.05
N ARG A 30 -4.64 12.24 16.67
CA ARG A 30 -5.18 13.22 17.63
C ARG A 30 -6.54 12.77 18.14
N THR A 31 -7.37 12.22 17.28
CA THR A 31 -8.74 11.80 17.61
C THR A 31 -8.87 10.30 17.88
N GLY A 32 -7.87 9.51 17.47
CA GLY A 32 -7.91 8.04 17.48
C GLY A 32 -8.89 7.45 16.46
N ARG A 33 -9.50 8.27 15.60
CA ARG A 33 -10.54 7.80 14.67
C ARG A 33 -9.94 7.36 13.34
N PRO A 34 -10.38 6.21 12.81
CA PRO A 34 -10.04 5.83 11.43
C PRO A 34 -10.74 6.78 10.45
N HIS A 35 -9.98 7.34 9.52
CA HIS A 35 -10.49 8.28 8.50
C HIS A 35 -10.61 7.66 7.11
N VAL A 36 -9.79 6.65 6.79
CA VAL A 36 -9.79 5.99 5.49
C VAL A 36 -9.69 4.49 5.68
N ARG A 37 -10.51 3.74 4.96
CA ARG A 37 -10.42 2.29 4.81
C ARG A 37 -10.65 1.92 3.36
N VAL A 38 -9.59 1.53 2.65
CA VAL A 38 -9.71 0.94 1.32
C VAL A 38 -9.81 -0.56 1.50
N GLN A 39 -10.97 -1.08 1.12
CA GLN A 39 -11.31 -2.50 1.22
C GLN A 39 -10.63 -3.33 0.11
N VAL A 40 -10.65 -4.62 0.34
CA VAL A 40 -9.61 -5.57 0.03
C VAL A 40 -9.98 -6.52 -1.10
N ALA A 41 -9.02 -6.86 -1.97
CA ALA A 41 -9.13 -8.13 -2.70
C ALA A 41 -8.67 -9.24 -1.75
N SER A 42 -9.63 -9.95 -1.16
CA SER A 42 -9.32 -11.12 -0.34
C SER A 42 -8.79 -12.24 -1.25
N PRO A 43 -7.60 -12.81 -0.99
CA PRO A 43 -7.09 -13.94 -1.78
C PRO A 43 -7.92 -15.21 -1.59
N MET A 44 -8.74 -15.28 -0.52
CA MET A 44 -9.60 -16.44 -0.22
C MET A 44 -10.98 -16.39 -0.91
N ALA A 45 -11.36 -15.28 -1.54
CA ALA A 45 -12.67 -15.15 -2.17
C ALA A 45 -12.53 -14.79 -3.65
N LEU A 46 -12.28 -15.78 -4.51
CA LEU A 46 -12.48 -15.68 -5.97
C LEU A 46 -11.94 -14.38 -6.63
N ALA A 47 -10.88 -13.79 -6.07
CA ALA A 47 -10.39 -12.52 -6.57
C ALA A 47 -9.74 -12.79 -7.91
N THR A 48 -10.32 -12.23 -8.98
CA THR A 48 -9.71 -12.28 -10.31
C THR A 48 -8.28 -11.72 -10.21
N PRO A 49 -7.34 -12.17 -11.06
CA PRO A 49 -5.99 -11.59 -11.11
C PRO A 49 -6.02 -10.06 -11.20
N LEU A 50 -7.03 -9.51 -11.90
CA LEU A 50 -7.28 -8.09 -12.01
C LEU A 50 -7.65 -7.42 -10.67
N ALA A 51 -8.45 -8.07 -9.83
CA ALA A 51 -8.82 -7.57 -8.50
C ALA A 51 -7.62 -7.56 -7.54
N ILE A 52 -6.79 -8.61 -7.55
CA ILE A 52 -5.54 -8.68 -6.77
C ILE A 52 -4.56 -7.61 -7.23
N GLN A 53 -4.45 -7.41 -8.56
CA GLN A 53 -3.66 -6.33 -9.10
C GLN A 53 -4.18 -4.98 -8.60
N ARG A 54 -5.48 -4.70 -8.65
CA ARG A 54 -6.06 -3.40 -8.25
C ARG A 54 -6.06 -3.12 -6.74
N ALA A 55 -6.04 -4.15 -5.89
CA ALA A 55 -6.02 -3.95 -4.44
C ALA A 55 -4.78 -3.21 -3.96
N VAL A 56 -4.99 -2.29 -3.02
CA VAL A 56 -3.90 -1.71 -2.24
C VAL A 56 -3.44 -2.75 -1.23
N CYS A 57 -2.18 -3.14 -1.32
CA CYS A 57 -1.53 -4.04 -0.39
C CYS A 57 -0.02 -3.82 -0.52
N GLY A 58 0.74 -4.25 0.49
CA GLY A 58 2.19 -4.18 0.41
C GLY A 58 2.92 -4.56 1.68
N GLU A 59 4.24 -4.51 1.56
CA GLU A 59 5.19 -4.99 2.56
C GLU A 59 6.14 -3.88 3.04
N ARG A 60 6.14 -2.71 2.39
CA ARG A 60 6.86 -1.50 2.84
C ARG A 60 6.03 -0.25 2.58
N ILE A 61 6.10 0.73 3.47
CA ILE A 61 5.36 2.00 3.38
C ILE A 61 6.31 3.16 3.67
N ALA A 62 6.23 4.20 2.86
CA ALA A 62 6.85 5.49 3.14
C ALA A 62 5.81 6.61 3.04
N VAL A 63 5.91 7.61 3.91
CA VAL A 63 5.06 8.80 3.87
C VAL A 63 5.84 9.98 3.32
N GLY A 64 5.29 10.61 2.28
CA GLY A 64 5.84 11.78 1.62
C GLY A 64 5.27 13.09 2.14
N SER A 65 5.52 14.16 1.40
CA SER A 65 4.90 15.47 1.66
C SER A 65 3.41 15.48 1.31
N GLY A 66 2.63 16.24 2.07
CA GLY A 66 1.19 16.40 1.81
C GLY A 66 0.43 15.08 2.00
N PRO A 67 -0.45 14.69 1.07
CA PRO A 67 -1.19 13.43 1.18
C PRO A 67 -0.40 12.23 0.64
N LEU A 68 0.84 12.35 0.18
CA LEU A 68 1.49 11.25 -0.52
C LEU A 68 1.86 10.10 0.43
N VAL A 69 1.42 8.89 0.09
CA VAL A 69 1.89 7.65 0.71
C VAL A 69 2.36 6.72 -0.41
N VAL A 70 3.53 6.11 -0.25
CA VAL A 70 4.05 5.13 -1.20
C VAL A 70 4.06 3.76 -0.54
N VAL A 71 3.46 2.78 -1.21
CA VAL A 71 3.42 1.39 -0.76
C VAL A 71 4.13 0.51 -1.77
N ARG A 72 5.11 -0.27 -1.32
CA ARG A 72 5.72 -1.32 -2.11
C ARG A 72 4.78 -2.52 -2.16
N LYS A 73 4.24 -2.81 -3.34
CA LYS A 73 3.43 -3.99 -3.63
C LYS A 73 4.33 -5.07 -4.23
N SER A 74 4.55 -6.16 -3.50
CA SER A 74 5.29 -7.30 -4.02
C SER A 74 4.44 -8.06 -5.06
N ALA A 75 5.06 -8.54 -6.14
CA ALA A 75 4.49 -9.66 -6.86
C ALA A 75 4.57 -10.86 -5.89
N GLY A 76 3.50 -11.64 -5.74
CA GLY A 76 3.50 -12.75 -4.77
C GLY A 76 4.66 -13.74 -5.01
N PRO A 77 4.90 -14.69 -4.09
CA PRO A 77 5.94 -15.71 -4.28
C PRO A 77 5.54 -16.66 -5.43
N ARG A 78 5.77 -16.25 -6.67
CA ARG A 78 5.60 -17.08 -7.86
C ARG A 78 6.93 -17.14 -8.61
N PRO A 79 7.37 -18.33 -9.05
CA PRO A 79 8.59 -18.51 -9.81
C PRO A 79 8.37 -18.08 -11.26
N MET A 80 8.01 -16.82 -11.49
CA MET A 80 7.80 -16.28 -12.84
C MET A 80 8.63 -15.00 -12.97
N ALA A 81 9.68 -15.07 -13.79
CA ALA A 81 10.62 -13.98 -14.06
C ALA A 81 10.00 -12.74 -14.76
N ARG A 82 8.67 -12.68 -14.93
CA ARG A 82 7.96 -11.66 -15.71
C ARG A 82 7.04 -10.74 -14.92
N GLU A 83 6.64 -11.07 -13.70
CA GLU A 83 5.85 -10.16 -12.85
C GLU A 83 6.76 -9.60 -11.77
N ALA A 84 7.36 -8.45 -12.06
CA ALA A 84 8.10 -7.70 -11.07
C ALA A 84 7.15 -6.90 -10.18
N GLY A 85 7.64 -6.50 -9.00
CA GLY A 85 6.87 -5.71 -8.04
C GLY A 85 6.41 -4.35 -8.59
N SER A 86 5.68 -3.60 -7.77
CA SER A 86 5.28 -2.23 -8.12
C SER A 86 5.26 -1.30 -6.93
N LEU A 87 5.44 -0.01 -7.21
CA LEU A 87 5.19 1.06 -6.26
C LEU A 87 3.79 1.61 -6.49
N LEU A 88 2.99 1.63 -5.42
CA LEU A 88 1.68 2.26 -5.39
C LEU A 88 1.83 3.63 -4.74
N PHE A 89 1.53 4.68 -5.51
CA PHE A 89 1.44 6.04 -5.00
C PHE A 89 -0.01 6.27 -4.63
N LEU A 90 -0.26 6.54 -3.36
CA LEU A 90 -1.58 6.69 -2.79
C LEU A 90 -1.78 8.12 -2.30
N ASN A 91 -3.01 8.61 -2.42
CA ASN A 91 -3.47 9.76 -1.65
C ASN A 91 -3.90 9.28 -0.26
N GLY A 92 -3.11 9.56 0.77
CA GLY A 92 -3.37 9.21 2.16
C GLY A 92 -4.62 9.85 2.77
N ASN A 93 -5.25 10.86 2.15
CA ASN A 93 -6.55 11.38 2.60
C ASN A 93 -7.72 10.52 2.10
N THR A 94 -7.58 9.86 0.95
CA THR A 94 -8.68 9.13 0.29
C THR A 94 -8.41 7.64 0.15
N GLY A 95 -7.16 7.22 0.30
CA GLY A 95 -6.66 5.89 -0.02
C GLY A 95 -6.61 5.57 -1.52
N ALA A 96 -6.94 6.53 -2.39
CA ALA A 96 -6.97 6.33 -3.83
C ALA A 96 -5.56 6.11 -4.37
N VAL A 97 -5.40 5.12 -5.26
CA VAL A 97 -4.17 4.93 -6.03
C VAL A 97 -4.08 6.04 -7.07
N MET A 98 -3.09 6.93 -6.90
CA MET A 98 -2.78 8.01 -7.84
C MET A 98 -1.96 7.49 -9.02
N HIS A 99 -0.91 6.72 -8.73
CA HIS A 99 -0.04 6.12 -9.74
C HIS A 99 0.37 4.71 -9.34
N ARG A 100 0.67 3.92 -10.36
CA ARG A 100 1.33 2.64 -10.23
C ARG A 100 2.56 2.63 -11.12
N VAL A 101 3.71 2.39 -10.51
CA VAL A 101 4.97 2.27 -11.23
C VAL A 101 5.44 0.83 -11.09
N GLY A 102 5.46 0.09 -12.20
CA GLY A 102 6.08 -1.24 -12.23
C GLY A 102 7.59 -1.09 -12.05
N THR A 103 8.17 -1.92 -11.20
CA THR A 103 9.63 -1.99 -11.05
C THR A 103 10.16 -3.15 -11.88
N PRO A 104 11.42 -3.15 -12.35
CA PRO A 104 11.96 -4.26 -13.12
C PRO A 104 12.33 -5.48 -12.25
N ALA A 105 12.41 -5.27 -10.93
CA ALA A 105 12.71 -6.30 -9.92
C ALA A 105 11.94 -6.03 -8.62
N GLU A 106 11.92 -7.00 -7.72
CA GLU A 106 11.39 -6.82 -6.36
C GLU A 106 12.18 -5.76 -5.61
N THR A 107 11.49 -4.72 -5.16
CA THR A 107 12.11 -3.59 -4.46
C THR A 107 12.25 -3.92 -2.98
N SER A 108 13.45 -3.97 -2.40
CA SER A 108 13.60 -4.34 -0.98
C SER A 108 12.97 -3.34 -0.01
N ASP A 109 13.05 -2.05 -0.33
CA ASP A 109 12.62 -0.96 0.54
C ASP A 109 12.16 0.29 -0.24
N VAL A 110 11.43 1.19 0.43
CA VAL A 110 10.95 2.44 -0.16
C VAL A 110 11.21 3.62 0.77
N LEU A 111 11.70 4.72 0.20
CA LEU A 111 11.89 5.99 0.88
C LEU A 111 11.30 7.09 0.00
N VAL A 112 10.68 8.09 0.63
CA VAL A 112 10.30 9.33 -0.05
C VAL A 112 11.30 10.41 0.39
N ALA A 113 12.08 10.92 -0.56
CA ALA A 113 12.96 12.07 -0.34
C ALA A 113 12.13 13.37 -0.26
N ARG A 114 12.52 14.26 0.63
CA ARG A 114 11.93 15.59 0.80
C ARG A 114 12.75 16.65 0.07
#